data_AF-A0A920PNN6-F1
#
_entry.id   AF-A0A920PNN6-F1
#
_cell.length_a   1.000
_cell.length_b   1.000
_cell.length_c   1.000
_cell.angle_alpha   90.00
_cell.angle_beta   90.00
_cell.angle_gamma   90.00
#
_symmetry.space_group_name_H-M   'P 1'
#
loop_
_entity.id
_entity.type
_entity.pdbx_description
1 polymer ?
#
loop_
_entity_poly.entity_id
_entity_poly.type
_entity_poly.pdbx_seq_one_letter_code
_entity_poly.pdbx_strand_id
1 'polypeptide(L)'
;MYAGRVVEYGEVDEVLDRSLHPYTHGLIGSVPSRNRRGVPLNQIPGMTPSLLNLPPGCAFRERCPQATDICSIAPEFTQPEGSTRKIRCHSPVSPAEPAGRSTGTQTL
;
A
#
# COMPACT_ATOMS: atom_id res chain seq x y z
N MET A 1 5.61 2.23 6.14
CA MET A 1 5.74 3.69 6.44
C MET A 1 6.03 4.45 5.17
N TYR A 2 5.70 5.74 5.09
CA TYR A 2 6.09 6.64 4.00
C TYR A 2 6.36 8.05 4.54
N ALA A 3 7.47 8.66 4.11
CA ALA A 3 7.88 10.02 4.51
C ALA A 3 7.81 10.27 6.04
N GLY A 4 8.37 9.34 6.81
CA GLY A 4 8.40 9.40 8.29
C GLY A 4 7.06 9.09 8.98
N ARG A 5 6.01 8.71 8.24
CA ARG A 5 4.68 8.42 8.81
C ARG A 5 4.32 6.94 8.64
N VAL A 6 3.76 6.34 9.68
CA VAL A 6 3.11 5.02 9.55
C VAL A 6 1.81 5.22 8.76
N VAL A 7 1.67 4.50 7.65
CA VAL A 7 0.53 4.62 6.71
C VAL A 7 -0.37 3.40 6.70
N GLU A 8 0.17 2.25 7.12
CA GLU A 8 -0.51 0.98 7.26
C GLU A 8 0.23 0.15 8.31
N TYR A 9 -0.53 -0.54 9.16
CA TYR A 9 -0.05 -1.36 10.26
C TYR A 9 -1.04 -2.50 10.50
N GLY A 10 -0.56 -3.71 10.77
CA GLY A 10 -1.40 -4.87 11.04
C GLY A 10 -0.57 -6.15 11.01
N GLU A 11 -1.26 -7.30 10.98
CA GLU A 11 -0.61 -8.59 10.83
C GLU A 11 0.18 -8.69 9.53
N VAL A 12 1.25 -9.49 9.53
CA VAL A 12 2.19 -9.57 8.40
C VAL A 12 1.47 -10.02 7.14
N ASP A 13 0.73 -11.13 7.20
CA ASP A 13 -0.02 -11.68 6.05
C ASP A 13 -1.06 -10.69 5.53
N GLU A 14 -1.71 -9.97 6.44
CA GLU A 14 -2.69 -8.94 6.12
C GLU A 14 -2.07 -7.80 5.28
N VAL A 15 -0.95 -7.25 5.74
CA VAL A 15 -0.26 -6.14 5.08
C VAL A 15 0.43 -6.58 3.79
N LEU A 16 0.98 -7.80 3.73
CA LEU A 16 1.72 -8.30 2.57
C LEU A 16 0.84 -8.88 1.47
N ASP A 17 -0.27 -9.54 1.81
CA ASP A 17 -1.13 -10.22 0.82
C ASP A 17 -2.38 -9.40 0.48
N ARG A 18 -2.85 -8.54 1.38
CA ARG A 18 -4.12 -7.79 1.22
C ARG A 18 -3.97 -6.30 1.51
N SER A 19 -2.81 -5.69 1.24
CA SER A 19 -2.52 -4.28 1.54
C SER A 19 -3.63 -3.32 1.09
N LEU A 20 -4.00 -2.36 1.94
CA LEU A 20 -5.08 -1.41 1.69
C LEU A 20 -4.58 -0.01 1.34
N HIS A 21 -3.44 0.43 1.87
CA HIS A 21 -2.95 1.76 1.55
C HIS A 21 -2.32 1.74 0.14
N PRO A 22 -2.68 2.67 -0.78
CA PRO A 22 -2.18 2.67 -2.17
C PRO A 22 -0.65 2.62 -2.29
N TYR A 23 0.06 3.28 -1.38
CA TYR A 23 1.53 3.17 -1.27
C TYR A 23 2.00 1.74 -0.95
N THR A 24 1.45 1.09 0.07
CA THR A 24 1.81 -0.28 0.44
C THR A 24 1.51 -1.22 -0.71
N HIS A 25 0.33 -1.09 -1.34
CA HIS A 25 -0.07 -1.86 -2.50
C HIS A 25 0.92 -1.73 -3.67
N GLY A 26 1.29 -0.50 -4.02
CA GLY A 26 2.30 -0.25 -5.05
C GLY A 26 3.67 -0.83 -4.69
N LEU A 27 4.08 -0.75 -3.42
CA LEU A 27 5.35 -1.29 -2.94
C LEU A 27 5.40 -2.83 -3.07
N ILE A 28 4.36 -3.53 -2.63
CA ILE A 28 4.25 -4.98 -2.76
C ILE A 28 4.19 -5.38 -4.24
N GLY A 29 3.42 -4.64 -5.06
CA GLY A 29 3.34 -4.84 -6.51
C GLY A 29 4.66 -4.60 -7.25
N SER A 30 5.60 -3.86 -6.66
CA SER A 30 6.94 -3.64 -7.22
C SER A 30 7.92 -4.77 -6.91
N VAL A 31 7.56 -5.75 -6.06
CA VAL A 31 8.46 -6.85 -5.68
C VAL A 31 8.59 -7.87 -6.83
N PRO A 32 9.78 -8.07 -7.41
CA PRO A 32 9.93 -8.93 -8.60
C PRO A 32 9.47 -10.38 -8.39
N SER A 33 9.72 -10.96 -7.21
CA SER A 33 9.32 -12.34 -6.90
C SER A 33 7.80 -12.54 -6.78
N ARG A 34 7.03 -11.45 -6.67
CA ARG A 34 5.56 -11.47 -6.62
C ARG A 34 4.91 -11.20 -7.98
N ASN A 35 5.72 -11.07 -9.03
CA ASN A 35 5.25 -10.77 -10.39
C ASN A 35 5.66 -11.88 -11.36
N ARG A 36 4.92 -12.02 -12.45
CA ARG A 36 5.27 -12.94 -13.53
C ARG A 36 6.56 -12.45 -14.21
N ARG A 37 7.48 -13.36 -14.54
CA ARG A 37 8.67 -12.98 -15.31
C ARG A 37 8.28 -12.50 -16.70
N GLY A 38 8.97 -11.47 -17.19
CA GLY A 38 8.76 -10.92 -18.53
C GLY A 38 7.61 -9.93 -18.67
N VAL A 39 6.90 -9.59 -17.58
CA VAL A 39 5.94 -8.48 -17.58
C VAL A 39 6.54 -7.24 -16.90
N PRO A 40 6.16 -6.02 -17.33
CA PRO A 40 6.51 -4.81 -16.61
C PRO A 40 6.01 -4.85 -15.16
N LEU A 41 6.85 -4.39 -14.22
CA LEU A 41 6.46 -4.27 -12.82
C LEU A 41 5.52 -3.08 -12.62
N ASN A 42 4.57 -3.22 -11.70
CA ASN A 42 3.74 -2.11 -11.27
C ASN A 42 4.55 -1.21 -10.32
N GLN A 43 5.16 -0.16 -10.86
CA GLN A 43 6.00 0.78 -10.14
C GLN A 43 5.20 1.99 -9.65
N ILE A 44 5.57 2.52 -8.49
CA ILE A 44 5.03 3.79 -8.00
C ILE A 44 5.66 4.93 -8.79
N PRO A 45 4.89 5.70 -9.59
CA PRO A 45 5.45 6.74 -10.44
C PRO A 45 6.04 7.90 -9.63
N GLY A 46 6.92 8.65 -10.29
CA GLY A 46 7.52 9.87 -9.74
C GLY A 46 8.57 9.62 -8.65
N MET A 47 9.04 10.72 -8.06
CA MET A 47 10.11 10.73 -7.06
C MET A 47 9.53 10.89 -5.64
N THR A 48 10.25 10.36 -4.65
CA THR A 48 9.89 10.58 -3.24
C THR A 48 10.07 12.07 -2.90
N PRO A 49 9.09 12.72 -2.23
CA PRO A 49 9.18 14.13 -1.86
C PRO A 49 10.27 14.35 -0.81
N SER A 50 10.77 15.58 -0.75
CA SER A 50 11.70 16.00 0.32
C SER A 50 11.00 15.97 1.68
N LEU A 51 11.65 15.37 2.68
CA LEU A 51 11.13 15.36 4.06
C LEU A 51 11.14 16.75 4.71
N LEU A 52 11.98 17.67 4.21
CA LEU A 52 12.03 19.06 4.70
C LEU A 52 10.83 19.88 4.23
N ASN A 53 10.21 19.50 3.11
CA ASN A 53 9.15 20.25 2.44
C ASN A 53 7.99 19.32 2.10
N LEU A 54 7.42 18.66 3.11
CA LEU A 54 6.27 17.79 2.89
C LEU A 54 5.01 18.63 2.66
N PRO A 55 4.21 18.31 1.62
CA PRO A 55 2.96 19.01 1.40
C PRO A 55 2.00 18.78 2.57
N PRO A 56 1.07 19.71 2.83
CA PRO A 56 0.01 19.48 3.79
C PRO A 56 -0.84 18.29 3.34
N GLY A 57 -1.39 17.59 4.33
CA GLY A 57 -2.27 16.46 4.11
C GLY A 57 -1.59 15.10 4.06
N CYS A 58 -2.09 14.24 3.18
CA CYS A 58 -1.47 12.95 2.91
C CYS A 58 -0.16 13.15 2.15
N ALA A 59 0.96 12.76 2.76
CA ALA A 59 2.29 12.87 2.16
C ALA A 59 2.44 12.10 0.82
N PHE A 60 1.60 11.09 0.58
CA PHE A 60 1.63 10.29 -0.64
C PHE A 60 0.72 10.85 -1.75
N ARG A 61 -0.06 11.91 -1.51
CA ARG A 61 -1.14 12.35 -2.41
C ARG A 61 -0.69 12.57 -3.86
N GLU A 62 0.49 13.15 -4.08
CA GLU A 62 0.98 13.53 -5.42
C GLU A 62 1.36 12.32 -6.30
N ARG A 63 1.53 11.15 -5.67
CA ARG A 63 1.88 9.89 -6.34
C ARG A 63 0.79 8.84 -6.20
N CYS A 64 -0.28 9.16 -5.48
CA CYS A 64 -1.34 8.22 -5.15
C CYS A 64 -2.34 8.16 -6.30
N PRO A 65 -2.56 7.00 -6.93
CA PRO A 65 -3.56 6.85 -7.99
C PRO A 65 -5.01 6.97 -7.48
N GLN A 66 -5.21 6.92 -6.15
CA GLN A 66 -6.50 7.07 -5.49
C GLN A 66 -6.66 8.45 -4.81
N ALA A 67 -5.78 9.42 -5.12
CA ALA A 67 -5.86 10.74 -4.52
C ALA A 67 -7.14 11.47 -4.93
N THR A 68 -7.76 12.12 -3.96
CA THR A 68 -8.91 13.01 -4.12
C THR A 68 -8.65 14.30 -3.32
N ASP A 69 -9.51 15.30 -3.47
CA ASP A 69 -9.31 16.62 -2.84
C ASP A 69 -9.20 16.56 -1.30
N ILE A 70 -9.90 15.60 -0.66
CA ILE A 70 -9.83 15.39 0.79
C ILE A 70 -8.42 14.97 1.26
N CYS A 71 -7.56 14.44 0.37
CA CYS A 71 -6.17 14.12 0.68
C CYS A 71 -5.29 15.35 0.94
N SER A 72 -5.78 16.57 0.71
CA SER A 72 -5.16 17.80 1.20
C SER A 72 -5.18 17.91 2.73
N ILE A 73 -6.03 17.14 3.41
CA ILE A 73 -6.11 16.99 4.86
C ILE A 73 -5.50 15.64 5.26
N ALA A 74 -4.71 15.63 6.33
CA ALA A 74 -4.05 14.41 6.77
C ALA A 74 -5.10 13.43 7.30
N PRO A 75 -5.14 12.17 6.83
CA PRO A 75 -6.03 11.19 7.41
C PRO A 75 -5.58 10.85 8.84
N GLU A 76 -6.55 10.57 9.71
CA GLU A 76 -6.29 9.83 10.95
C GLU A 76 -6.18 8.33 10.67
N PHE A 77 -5.82 7.56 11.69
CA PHE A 77 -5.92 6.10 11.58
C PHE A 77 -7.37 5.65 11.60
N THR A 78 -7.74 4.87 10.60
CA THR A 78 -9.00 4.11 10.57
C THR A 78 -8.70 2.62 10.64
N GLN A 79 -9.67 1.85 11.13
CA GLN A 79 -9.59 0.41 11.25
C GLN A 79 -10.80 -0.20 10.52
N PRO A 80 -10.59 -1.01 9.47
CA PRO A 80 -11.68 -1.71 8.81
C PRO A 80 -12.40 -2.63 9.80
N GLU A 81 -13.72 -2.75 9.66
CA GLU A 81 -14.54 -3.62 10.50
C GLU A 81 -14.04 -5.08 10.43
N GLY A 82 -13.92 -5.73 11.59
CA GLY A 82 -13.45 -7.12 11.69
C GLY A 82 -11.95 -7.35 11.45
N SER A 83 -11.14 -6.30 11.27
CA SER A 83 -9.67 -6.40 11.16
C SER A 83 -8.99 -5.64 12.30
N THR A 84 -7.80 -6.06 12.73
CA THR A 84 -6.93 -5.30 13.65
C THR A 84 -6.06 -4.27 12.91
N ARG A 85 -6.16 -4.24 11.58
CA ARG A 85 -5.36 -3.40 10.72
C ARG A 85 -5.74 -1.94 10.82
N LYS A 86 -4.72 -1.08 10.90
CA LYS A 86 -4.86 0.37 10.93
C LYS A 86 -4.27 0.97 9.67
N ILE A 87 -5.00 1.87 9.05
CA ILE A 87 -4.58 2.58 7.84
C ILE A 87 -4.76 4.08 7.99
N ARG A 88 -3.87 4.85 7.38
CA ARG A 88 -3.97 6.30 7.31
C ARG A 88 -4.30 6.70 5.87
N CYS A 89 -5.55 6.53 5.47
CA CYS A 89 -6.00 6.74 4.09
C CYS A 89 -7.48 7.13 4.03
N HIS A 90 -7.82 8.10 3.17
CA HIS A 90 -9.23 8.46 2.89
C HIS A 90 -9.87 7.54 1.85
N SER A 91 -9.06 6.98 0.93
CA SER A 91 -9.53 6.15 -0.19
C SER A 91 -8.64 4.91 -0.33
N PRO A 92 -8.87 3.88 0.51
CA PRO A 92 -8.09 2.65 0.47
C PRO A 92 -8.36 1.89 -0.83
N VAL A 93 -7.38 1.12 -1.30
CA VAL A 93 -7.64 0.17 -2.38
C VAL A 93 -8.55 -0.95 -1.86
N SER A 94 -9.43 -1.45 -2.71
CA SER A 94 -10.09 -2.73 -2.43
C SER A 94 -9.01 -3.82 -2.46
N PRO A 95 -8.90 -4.67 -1.42
CA PRO A 95 -7.93 -5.74 -1.45
C PRO A 95 -8.26 -6.64 -2.65
N ALA A 96 -7.31 -6.80 -3.57
CA ALA A 96 -7.43 -7.84 -4.58
C ALA A 96 -7.57 -9.20 -3.87
N GLU A 97 -8.37 -10.10 -4.42
CA GLU A 97 -8.38 -11.48 -3.95
C GLU A 97 -6.94 -12.02 -3.99
N PRO A 98 -6.49 -12.75 -2.96
CA PRO A 98 -5.11 -13.21 -2.90
C PRO A 98 -4.80 -14.02 -4.17
N ALA A 99 -3.78 -13.59 -4.92
CA ALA A 99 -3.25 -14.39 -6.02
C ALA A 99 -2.80 -15.73 -5.42
N GLY A 100 -3.53 -16.80 -5.78
CA GLY A 100 -3.55 -18.07 -5.07
C GLY A 100 -2.16 -18.53 -4.62
N ARG A 101 -2.06 -18.87 -3.32
CA ARG A 101 -0.94 -19.66 -2.81
C ARG A 101 -0.93 -20.96 -3.62
N SER A 102 0.00 -21.10 -4.56
CA SER A 102 0.35 -22.40 -5.10
C SER A 102 0.92 -23.20 -3.94
N THR A 103 0.08 -24.07 -3.35
CA THR A 103 0.48 -25.07 -2.39
C THR A 103 1.51 -25.97 -3.07
N GLY A 104 2.79 -25.64 -2.90
CA GLY A 104 3.89 -26.51 -3.27
C GLY A 104 3.92 -27.68 -2.29
N THR A 105 3.13 -28.72 -2.58
CA THR A 105 3.30 -30.03 -1.97
C THR A 105 4.64 -30.59 -2.43
N GLN A 106 5.69 -30.31 -1.65
CA GLN A 106 6.91 -31.09 -1.64
C GLN A 106 6.56 -32.41 -0.95
N THR A 107 6.51 -33.51 -1.70
CA THR A 107 6.58 -34.84 -1.14
C THR A 107 7.71 -35.58 -1.83
N LEU A 108 8.52 -36.18 -0.97
CA LEU A 108 9.82 -36.81 -1.15
C LEU A 108 9.80 -37.96 -2.15
#